data_AF-A0A4Q3YIX7-F1
#
_entry.id   AF-A0A4Q3YIX7-F1
#
_cell.length_a   1.000
_cell.length_b   1.000
_cell.length_c   1.000
_cell.angle_alpha   90.00
_cell.angle_beta   90.00
_cell.angle_gamma   90.00
#
_symmetry.space_group_name_H-M   'P 1'
#
loop_
_entity.id
_entity.type
_entity.pdbx_description
1 polymer ?
#
loop_
_entity_poly.entity_id
_entity_poly.type
_entity_poly.pdbx_seq_one_letter_code
_entity_poly.pdbx_strand_id
1 'polypeptide(L)' 'MVTRGNSNVVTIAYGSLAIGVLVLALKGFAAYATGSIALYSDALESVVNVVTAIVAIVAIRFAARPADSTLQYGYY' A
#
# COMPACT_ATOMS: atom_id res chain seq x y z
N MET A 1 -0.82 -4.35 30.70
CA MET A 1 0.05 -4.49 29.51
C MET A 1 -0.69 -3.87 28.34
N VAL A 2 -0.32 -2.65 27.94
CA VAL A 2 -1.05 -1.89 26.90
C VAL A 2 -0.69 -2.47 25.54
N THR A 3 -1.63 -3.16 24.88
CA THR A 3 -1.49 -3.53 23.47
C THR A 3 -1.55 -2.24 22.65
N ARG A 4 -0.39 -1.66 22.32
CA ARG A 4 -0.29 -0.61 21.31
C ARG A 4 -0.74 -1.25 19.99
N GLY A 5 -2.03 -1.15 19.67
CA GLY A 5 -2.56 -1.60 18.38
C GLY A 5 -1.75 -0.97 17.25
N ASN A 6 -1.61 -1.69 16.14
CA ASN A 6 -0.77 -1.43 14.95
C ASN A 6 -0.93 -0.07 14.23
N SER A 7 -1.34 1.01 14.91
CA SER A 7 -1.54 2.36 14.35
C SER A 7 -0.33 2.86 13.57
N ASN A 8 0.89 2.59 14.07
CA ASN A 8 2.12 2.98 13.37
C ASN A 8 2.25 2.31 12.00
N VAL A 9 1.88 1.03 11.88
CA VAL A 9 1.96 0.27 10.62
C VAL A 9 0.98 0.83 9.60
N VAL A 10 -0.23 1.17 10.05
CA VAL A 10 -1.27 1.77 9.21
C VAL A 10 -0.85 3.17 8.75
N THR A 11 -0.32 4.00 9.65
CA THR A 11 0.20 5.34 9.32
C THR A 11 1.33 5.28 8.30
N ILE A 12 2.30 4.37 8.49
CA ILE A 12 3.39 4.17 7.55
C ILE A 12 2.84 3.71 6.19
N ALA A 13 1.88 2.79 6.15
CA ALA A 13 1.31 2.30 4.90
C ALA A 13 0.61 3.42 4.09
N TYR A 14 -0.15 4.30 4.75
CA TYR A 14 -0.72 5.48 4.07
C TYR A 14 0.35 6.49 3.64
N GLY A 15 1.38 6.70 4.46
CA GLY A 15 2.52 7.54 4.11
C GLY A 15 3.25 7.02 2.86
N SER A 16 3.52 5.73 2.81
CA SER A 16 4.14 5.07 1.65
C SER A 16 3.27 5.18 0.40
N LEU A 17 1.94 5.04 0.50
CA LEU A 17 1.04 5.24 -0.62
C LEU A 17 1.09 6.69 -1.14
N ALA A 18 1.05 7.68 -0.24
CA ALA A 18 1.11 9.09 -0.60
C ALA A 18 2.43 9.43 -1.33
N ILE A 19 3.56 8.96 -0.79
CA ILE A 19 4.87 9.14 -1.42
C ILE A 19 4.91 8.42 -2.78
N GLY A 20 4.38 7.20 -2.87
CA GLY A 20 4.33 6.45 -4.12
C GLY A 20 3.56 7.17 -5.23
N VAL A 21 2.40 7.75 -4.89
CA VAL A 21 1.61 8.57 -5.83
C VAL A 21 2.37 9.83 -6.24
N LEU A 22 3.05 10.49 -5.30
CA LEU A 22 3.87 11.67 -5.60
C LEU A 22 5.03 11.33 -6.55
N VAL A 23 5.74 10.22 -6.30
CA VAL A 23 6.81 9.74 -7.18
C VAL A 23 6.28 9.42 -8.58
N LEU A 24 5.14 8.71 -8.68
CA LEU A 24 4.51 8.41 -9.96
C LEU A 24 4.14 9.69 -10.73
N ALA A 25 3.59 10.70 -10.05
CA ALA A 25 3.24 11.98 -10.67
C ALA A 25 4.49 12.72 -11.18
N LEU A 26 5.57 12.76 -10.39
CA LEU A 26 6.83 13.38 -10.80
C LEU A 26 7.47 12.66 -11.99
N LYS A 27 7.52 11.32 -11.95
CA LYS A 27 8.04 10.50 -13.06
C LYS A 27 7.20 10.67 -14.32
N GLY A 28 5.87 10.65 -14.19
CA GLY A 28 4.95 10.86 -15.31
C GLY A 28 5.12 12.25 -15.94
N PHE A 29 5.28 13.28 -15.11
CA PHE A 29 5.60 14.63 -15.59
C PHE A 29 6.95 14.68 -16.32
N ALA A 30 8.00 14.09 -15.75
CA ALA A 30 9.32 14.04 -16.37
C ALA A 30 9.31 13.26 -17.69
N ALA A 31 8.61 12.12 -17.76
CA ALA A 31 8.45 11.34 -18.98
C ALA A 31 7.73 12.12 -20.07
N TYR A 32 6.64 12.82 -19.72
CA TYR A 32 5.90 13.67 -20.66
C TYR A 32 6.73 14.87 -21.14
N ALA A 33 7.40 15.57 -20.22
CA ALA A 33 8.18 16.76 -20.54
C ALA A 33 9.41 16.45 -21.42
N THR A 34 10.00 15.26 -21.27
CA THR A 34 11.21 14.87 -22.02
C THR A 34 10.92 14.04 -23.27
N GLY A 35 9.75 13.41 -23.37
CA GLY A 35 9.46 12.41 -24.42
C GLY A 35 10.30 11.13 -24.30
N SER A 36 10.95 10.89 -23.16
CA SER A 36 11.86 9.75 -22.98
C SER A 36 11.10 8.45 -22.71
N ILE A 37 11.32 7.46 -23.58
CA ILE A 37 10.79 6.10 -23.43
C ILE A 37 11.34 5.42 -22.17
N ALA A 38 12.60 5.68 -21.82
CA ALA A 38 13.21 5.13 -20.62
C ALA A 38 12.51 5.65 -19.34
N LEU A 39 12.22 6.96 -19.28
CA LEU A 39 11.49 7.55 -18.16
C LEU A 39 10.02 7.11 -18.15
N TYR A 40 9.42 6.89 -19.31
CA TYR A 40 8.06 6.35 -19.40
C TYR A 40 7.99 4.93 -18.80
N SER A 41 8.93 4.05 -19.12
CA SER A 41 9.02 2.71 -18.53
C SER A 41 9.22 2.77 -17.02
N ASP A 42 10.09 3.66 -16.54
CA ASP A 42 10.34 3.87 -15.12
C ASP A 42 9.10 4.43 -14.37
N ALA A 43 8.28 5.25 -15.05
CA ALA A 43 6.99 5.71 -14.53
C ALA A 43 5.98 4.55 -14.46
N LEU A 44 5.92 3.68 -15.47
CA LEU A 44 5.05 2.50 -15.45
C LEU A 44 5.41 1.53 -14.32
N GLU A 45 6.70 1.33 -14.04
CA GLU A 45 7.14 0.55 -12.88
C GLU A 45 6.58 1.14 -11.57
N SER A 46 6.59 2.47 -11.43
CA SER A 46 6.04 3.12 -10.23
C SER A 46 4.52 2.99 -10.08
N VAL A 47 3.77 2.67 -11.14
CA VAL A 47 2.34 2.31 -11.03
C VAL A 47 2.18 1.00 -10.25
N VAL A 48 3.03 0.00 -10.52
CA VAL A 48 3.02 -1.28 -9.79
C VAL A 48 3.36 -1.05 -8.32
N ASN A 49 4.25 -0.11 -8.00
CA ASN A 49 4.56 0.27 -6.62
C ASN A 49 3.33 0.86 -5.89
N VAL A 50 2.56 1.73 -6.55
CA VAL A 50 1.31 2.28 -5.99
C VAL A 50 0.27 1.17 -5.76
N VAL A 51 0.08 0.27 -6.73
CA VAL A 51 -0.82 -0.88 -6.60
C VAL A 51 -0.40 -1.76 -5.42
N THR A 52 0.90 -2.02 -5.28
CA THR A 52 1.46 -2.81 -4.18
C THR A 52 1.20 -2.16 -2.82
N ALA A 53 1.35 -0.84 -2.71
CA ALA A 53 1.03 -0.10 -1.49
C ALA A 53 -0.47 -0.19 -1.14
N ILE A 54 -1.37 -0.10 -2.12
CA ILE A 54 -2.82 -0.28 -1.92
C ILE A 54 -3.11 -1.70 -1.40
N VAL A 55 -2.53 -2.71 -2.04
CA VAL A 55 -2.68 -4.13 -1.63
C VAL A 55 -2.17 -4.33 -0.21
N ALA A 56 -1.04 -3.73 0.16
CA ALA A 56 -0.51 -3.79 1.52
C ALA A 56 -1.48 -3.18 2.55
N ILE A 57 -2.09 -2.02 2.26
CA ILE A 57 -3.09 -1.41 3.15
C ILE A 57 -4.29 -2.35 3.34
N VAL A 58 -4.76 -2.98 2.24
CA VAL A 58 -5.86 -3.96 2.29
C VAL A 58 -5.46 -5.16 3.16
N ALA A 59 -4.27 -5.73 2.93
CA ALA A 59 -3.77 -6.86 3.71
C ALA A 59 -3.65 -6.54 5.21
N ILE A 60 -3.12 -5.36 5.55
CA ILE A 60 -3.04 -4.89 6.95
C ILE A 60 -4.43 -4.79 7.57
N ARG A 61 -5.42 -4.25 6.84
CA ARG A 61 -6.81 -4.18 7.32
C ARG A 61 -7.44 -5.55 7.52
N PHE A 62 -7.19 -6.49 6.61
CA PHE A 62 -7.67 -7.87 6.75
C PHE A 62 -7.01 -8.58 7.94
N ALA A 63 -5.71 -8.43 8.12
CA ALA A 63 -4.97 -9.01 9.25
C ALA A 63 -5.34 -8.40 10.61
N ALA A 64 -5.79 -7.14 10.63
CA ALA A 64 -6.26 -6.46 11.83
C ALA A 64 -7.69 -6.82 12.23
N ARG A 65 -8.42 -7.64 11.44
CA ARG A 65 -9.74 -8.12 11.84
C ARG A 65 -9.60 -9.01 13.09
N PRO A 66 -10.41 -8.79 14.14
CA PRO A 66 -10.41 -9.65 15.31
C PRO A 66 -10.81 -11.08 14.91
N ALA A 67 -10.28 -12.07 15.63
CA ALA A 67 -10.66 -13.47 15.42
C ALA A 67 -12.19 -13.62 15.54
N ASP A 68 -12.81 -14.21 14.52
CA ASP A 68 -14.25 -14.43 14.49
C ASP A 68 -14.65 -15.44 15.58
N SER A 69 -15.67 -15.12 16.36
CA SER A 69 -16.14 -15.92 17.50
C SER A 69 -17.04 -17.08 17.07
N THR A 70 -17.14 -17.36 15.76
CA THR A 70 -18.17 -18.23 15.22
C THR A 70 -18.00 -19.70 15.55
N LEU A 71 -16.79 -20.22 15.87
CA LEU A 71 -16.63 -21.51 16.56
C LEU A 71 -15.27 -21.60 17.30
N GLN A 72 -15.25 -21.30 18.60
CA GLN A 72 -14.05 -21.49 19.45
C GLN A 72 -13.87 -22.96 19.89
N TYR A 73 -14.92 -23.76 19.77
CA TYR A 73 -14.97 -25.22 19.93
C TYR A 73 -16.02 -25.73 18.92
N GLY A 74 -15.71 -26.69 18.05
CA GLY A 74 -16.64 -27.17 17.03
C GLY A 74 -17.94 -27.77 17.59
N TYR A 75 -18.93 -28.02 16.74
CA TYR A 75 -20.00 -28.97 17.07
C TYR A 75 -19.44 -30.39 16.87
N TYR A 76 -19.49 -31.19 17.94
CA TYR A 76 -19.05 -32.58 18.09
C TYR A 76 -19.05 -33.44 16.83
#